data_AF-A0A2G5SQX1-F1
#
_entry.id   AF-A0A2G5SQX1-F1
#
_cell.length_a   1.000
_cell.length_b   1.000
_cell.length_c   1.000
_cell.angle_alpha   90.00
_cell.angle_beta   90.00
_cell.angle_gamma   90.00
#
_symmetry.space_group_name_H-M   'P 1'
#
loop_
_entity.id
_entity.type
_entity.pdbx_description
1 polymer ?
#
loop_
_entity_poly.entity_id
_entity_poly.type
_entity_poly.pdbx_seq_one_letter_code
_entity_poly.pdbx_strand_id
1 'polypeptide(L)'
;MACNKSESGYFEKRVAGCILQSEVDQYIMLNETWELAENIFKKCVETELGKVDLISVEKFEDTCNLNGVTYQRGQWFDKQRGANLLCAFGRVEKDSCEIGGVLVWLNHEVKLSNGCTFLCHPQTNIYNCDVPLHEMKISRATEAANQ
;
A
#
# COMPACT_ATOMS: atom_id res chain seq x y z
N MET A 1 13.44 3.61 6.54
CA MET A 1 12.30 4.27 7.23
C MET A 1 11.32 4.75 6.17
N ALA A 2 10.02 4.68 6.44
CA ALA A 2 8.97 5.16 5.55
C ALA A 2 7.95 6.01 6.32
N CYS A 3 7.32 6.97 5.64
CA CYS A 3 6.21 7.75 6.17
C CYS A 3 4.90 7.08 5.76
N ASN A 4 4.08 6.71 6.74
CA ASN A 4 2.78 6.10 6.52
C ASN A 4 1.70 6.97 7.13
N LYS A 5 0.53 7.05 6.47
CA LYS A 5 -0.64 7.70 7.03
C LYS A 5 -1.28 6.77 8.06
N SER A 6 -1.48 7.25 9.27
CA SER A 6 -2.17 6.53 10.35
C SER A 6 -3.68 6.50 10.11
N GLU A 7 -4.39 5.63 10.84
CA GLU A 7 -5.86 5.62 10.86
C GLU A 7 -6.44 6.94 11.39
N SER A 8 -5.73 7.62 12.29
CA SER A 8 -6.07 8.94 12.82
C SER A 8 -5.78 10.10 11.84
N GLY A 9 -5.21 9.81 10.67
CA GLY A 9 -5.00 10.77 9.58
C GLY A 9 -3.68 11.54 9.62
N TYR A 10 -2.83 11.32 10.63
CA TYR A 10 -1.49 11.92 10.72
C TYR A 10 -0.43 11.06 10.01
N PHE A 11 0.72 11.65 9.67
CA PHE A 11 1.83 10.88 9.12
C PHE A 11 2.77 10.44 10.24
N GLU A 12 3.03 9.14 10.29
CA GLU A 12 3.95 8.52 11.25
C GLU A 12 5.16 7.94 10.54
N LYS A 13 6.34 8.12 11.15
CA LYS A 13 7.59 7.53 10.68
C LYS A 13 7.70 6.12 11.22
N ARG A 14 7.75 5.11 10.34
CA ARG A 14 7.89 3.70 10.71
C ARG A 14 9.11 3.06 10.05
N VAL A 15 9.62 2.00 10.64
CA VAL A 15 10.60 1.14 9.98
C VAL A 15 10.00 0.58 8.68
N ALA A 16 10.80 0.53 7.63
CA ALA A 16 10.31 0.18 6.29
C ALA A 16 10.64 -1.26 5.90
N GLY A 17 11.70 -1.82 6.49
CA GLY A 17 12.26 -3.10 6.09
C GLY A 17 13.65 -3.30 6.66
N CYS A 18 14.23 -4.44 6.32
CA CYS A 18 15.52 -4.94 6.71
C CYS A 18 16.54 -4.69 5.60
N ILE A 19 17.82 -4.60 5.97
CA ILE A 19 18.92 -4.52 5.01
C ILE A 19 19.73 -5.80 5.15
N LEU A 20 19.88 -6.54 4.06
CA LEU A 20 20.82 -7.64 3.96
C LEU A 20 22.14 -7.09 3.42
N GLN A 21 23.15 -7.01 4.29
CA GLN A 21 24.49 -6.59 3.89
C GLN A 21 25.14 -7.69 3.06
N SER A 22 25.39 -7.40 1.79
CA SER A 22 26.14 -8.27 0.85
C SER A 22 27.06 -7.40 -0.01
N GLU A 23 27.58 -7.91 -1.14
CA GLU A 23 28.31 -7.05 -2.11
C GLU A 23 27.41 -5.93 -2.67
N VAL A 24 26.09 -6.17 -2.76
CA VAL A 24 25.06 -5.18 -3.05
C VAL A 24 24.02 -5.24 -1.93
N ASP A 25 23.79 -4.11 -1.26
CA ASP A 25 22.77 -4.04 -0.22
C ASP A 25 21.39 -4.40 -0.79
N GLN A 26 20.78 -5.44 -0.25
CA GLN A 26 19.42 -5.82 -0.60
C GLN A 26 18.45 -5.30 0.47
N TYR A 27 17.43 -4.58 0.02
CA TYR A 27 16.37 -4.05 0.87
C TYR A 27 15.18 -5.00 0.84
N ILE A 28 14.88 -5.62 1.97
CA ILE A 28 13.72 -6.52 2.14
C ILE A 28 12.67 -5.75 2.91
N MET A 29 11.51 -5.50 2.33
CA MET A 29 10.50 -4.68 3.00
C MET A 29 9.88 -5.41 4.20
N LEU A 30 9.32 -4.67 5.15
CA LEU A 30 8.73 -5.25 6.35
C LEU A 30 7.63 -6.28 6.02
N ASN A 31 7.61 -7.44 6.66
CA ASN A 31 6.72 -8.58 6.36
C ASN A 31 6.92 -9.24 4.99
N GLU A 32 7.92 -8.83 4.21
CA GLU A 32 8.28 -9.47 2.95
C GLU A 32 9.13 -10.72 3.20
N THR A 33 8.89 -11.77 2.43
CA THR A 33 9.76 -12.95 2.39
C THR A 33 10.62 -12.90 1.13
N TRP A 34 11.90 -13.19 1.28
CA TRP A 34 12.88 -13.22 0.20
C TRP A 34 13.59 -14.58 0.16
N GLU A 35 13.88 -15.07 -1.04
CA GLU A 35 14.71 -16.26 -1.25
C GLU A 35 16.15 -15.83 -1.47
N LEU A 36 17.05 -16.15 -0.53
CA LEU A 36 18.46 -15.77 -0.59
C LEU A 36 19.30 -16.78 -1.38
N ALA A 37 18.88 -18.03 -1.37
CA ALA A 37 19.44 -19.15 -2.12
C ALA A 37 18.35 -20.22 -2.22
N GLU A 38 18.59 -21.25 -3.04
CA GLU A 38 17.64 -22.34 -3.25
C GLU A 38 17.11 -22.89 -1.91
N ASN A 39 15.80 -22.72 -1.68
CA ASN A 39 15.09 -23.13 -0.45
C ASN A 39 15.57 -22.46 0.86
N ILE A 40 16.27 -21.32 0.79
CA ILE A 40 16.64 -20.51 1.95
C ILE A 40 15.81 -19.23 1.95
N PHE A 41 14.76 -19.23 2.78
CA PHE A 41 13.84 -18.10 2.87
C PHE A 41 14.07 -17.29 4.15
N LYS A 42 14.11 -15.97 3.99
CA LYS A 42 14.16 -15.01 5.09
C LYS A 42 12.97 -14.08 5.02
N LYS A 43 12.38 -13.78 6.17
CA LYS A 43 11.30 -12.79 6.30
C LYS A 43 11.77 -11.62 7.16
N CYS A 44 11.56 -10.40 6.69
CA CYS A 44 11.78 -9.24 7.51
C CYS A 44 10.60 -9.04 8.46
N VAL A 45 10.84 -8.96 9.77
CA VAL A 45 9.80 -8.78 10.78
C VAL A 45 10.19 -7.67 11.75
N GLU A 46 9.20 -7.00 12.31
CA GLU A 46 9.40 -6.07 13.43
C GLU A 46 9.35 -6.88 14.72
N THR A 47 10.49 -6.96 15.42
CA THR A 47 10.63 -7.76 16.65
C THR A 47 10.23 -6.96 17.89
N GLU A 48 10.51 -5.66 17.86
CA GLU A 48 10.14 -4.67 18.87
C GLU A 48 9.74 -3.39 18.13
N LEU A 49 8.98 -2.49 18.77
CA LEU A 49 8.58 -1.23 18.14
C LEU A 49 9.80 -0.45 17.61
N GLY A 50 9.87 -0.27 16.30
CA GLY A 50 10.97 0.40 15.61
C GLY A 50 12.22 -0.45 15.36
N LYS A 51 12.19 -1.75 15.66
CA LYS A 51 13.32 -2.67 15.47
C LYS A 51 12.93 -3.83 14.55
N VAL A 52 13.71 -4.02 13.48
CA VAL A 52 13.48 -5.07 12.49
C VAL A 52 14.58 -6.12 12.52
N ASP A 53 14.23 -7.35 12.15
CA ASP A 53 15.17 -8.47 12.03
C ASP A 53 14.78 -9.41 10.89
N LEU A 54 15.75 -10.18 10.39
CA LEU A 54 15.56 -11.20 9.35
C LEU A 54 15.48 -12.59 9.96
N ILE A 55 14.27 -13.13 10.06
CA ILE A 55 14.03 -14.47 10.58
C ILE A 55 14.02 -15.50 9.45
N SER A 56 14.42 -16.73 9.73
CA SER A 56 14.24 -17.85 8.80
C SER A 56 12.77 -18.28 8.77
N VAL A 57 12.27 -18.58 7.57
CA VAL A 57 10.93 -19.15 7.37
C VAL A 57 11.03 -20.41 6.50
N GLU A 58 10.10 -21.34 6.67
CA GLU A 58 10.14 -22.65 6.01
C GLU A 58 9.74 -22.60 4.53
N LYS A 59 8.93 -21.60 4.15
CA LYS A 59 8.39 -21.46 2.80
C LYS A 59 8.37 -20.00 2.36
N PHE A 60 8.43 -19.81 1.05
CA PHE A 60 8.21 -18.50 0.45
C PHE A 60 6.73 -18.10 0.59
N GLU A 61 6.47 -17.03 1.34
CA GLU A 61 5.12 -16.48 1.49
C GLU A 61 4.84 -15.48 0.36
N ASP A 62 4.10 -15.93 -0.66
CA ASP A 62 3.75 -15.12 -1.83
C ASP A 62 2.23 -14.88 -1.98
N THR A 63 1.51 -15.01 -0.87
CA THR A 63 0.08 -14.71 -0.81
C THR A 63 -0.17 -13.44 -0.04
N CYS A 64 -1.15 -12.66 -0.50
CA CYS A 64 -1.44 -11.35 0.07
C CYS A 64 -2.83 -11.35 0.68
N ASN A 65 -2.97 -10.74 1.86
CA ASN A 65 -4.27 -10.55 2.48
C ASN A 65 -4.74 -9.10 2.30
N LEU A 66 -5.92 -8.93 1.72
CA LEU A 66 -6.58 -7.63 1.59
C LEU A 66 -8.03 -7.75 2.04
N ASN A 67 -8.43 -6.99 3.06
CA ASN A 67 -9.79 -6.98 3.59
C ASN A 67 -10.34 -8.38 3.94
N GLY A 68 -9.48 -9.26 4.47
CA GLY A 68 -9.84 -10.64 4.85
C GLY A 68 -9.89 -11.63 3.68
N VAL A 69 -9.54 -11.22 2.46
CA VAL A 69 -9.44 -12.08 1.29
C VAL A 69 -7.97 -12.36 0.97
N THR A 70 -7.64 -13.64 0.75
CA THR A 70 -6.30 -14.08 0.35
C THR A 70 -6.20 -14.13 -1.17
N TYR A 71 -5.24 -13.39 -1.72
CA TYR A 71 -4.88 -13.38 -3.13
C TYR A 71 -3.60 -14.18 -3.36
N GLN A 72 -3.56 -14.93 -4.46
CA GLN A 72 -2.34 -15.53 -4.98
C GLN A 72 -1.49 -14.46 -5.68
N ARG A 73 -0.20 -14.75 -5.87
CA ARG A 73 0.69 -13.92 -6.69
C ARG A 73 0.05 -13.60 -8.03
N GLY A 74 0.07 -12.33 -8.42
CA GLY A 74 -0.50 -11.87 -9.68
C GLY A 74 -1.30 -10.59 -9.56
N GLN A 75 -1.88 -10.15 -10.67
CA GLN A 75 -2.62 -8.91 -10.77
C GLN A 75 -4.14 -9.14 -10.77
N TRP A 76 -4.88 -8.20 -10.19
CA TRP A 76 -6.33 -8.16 -10.30
C TRP A 76 -6.85 -6.72 -10.29
N PHE A 77 -8.04 -6.53 -10.85
CA PHE A 77 -8.73 -5.25 -10.79
C PHE A 77 -9.66 -5.18 -9.58
N ASP A 78 -9.41 -4.22 -8.69
CA ASP A 78 -10.29 -3.86 -7.60
C ASP A 78 -11.27 -2.78 -8.07
N LYS A 79 -12.51 -3.21 -8.34
CA LYS A 79 -13.59 -2.34 -8.80
C LYS A 79 -13.98 -1.25 -7.80
N GLN A 80 -13.91 -1.54 -6.50
CA GLN A 80 -14.29 -0.55 -5.47
C GLN A 80 -13.26 0.57 -5.40
N ARG A 81 -11.97 0.22 -5.55
CA ARG A 81 -10.87 1.17 -5.57
C ARG A 81 -10.60 1.78 -6.93
N GLY A 82 -11.14 1.22 -8.02
CA GLY A 82 -10.78 1.60 -9.39
C GLY A 82 -9.27 1.46 -9.61
N ALA A 83 -8.69 0.35 -9.14
CA ALA A 83 -7.24 0.16 -9.11
C ALA A 83 -6.85 -1.25 -9.58
N ASN A 84 -5.79 -1.32 -10.38
CA ASN A 84 -5.11 -2.58 -10.65
C ASN A 84 -4.11 -2.83 -9.53
N LEU A 85 -4.35 -3.91 -8.80
CA LEU A 85 -3.54 -4.33 -7.68
C LEU A 85 -2.67 -5.51 -8.09
N LEU A 86 -1.49 -5.60 -7.49
CA LEU A 86 -0.53 -6.67 -7.65
C LEU A 86 -0.29 -7.31 -6.29
N CYS A 87 -0.36 -8.63 -6.22
CA CYS A 87 0.16 -9.41 -5.11
C CYS A 87 1.54 -9.92 -5.51
N ALA A 88 2.56 -9.47 -4.78
CA ALA A 88 3.93 -9.93 -4.93
C ALA A 88 4.62 -9.89 -3.57
N PHE A 89 5.42 -10.92 -3.27
CA PHE A 89 6.23 -11.00 -2.06
C PHE A 89 5.39 -10.86 -0.77
N GLY A 90 4.15 -11.38 -0.80
CA GLY A 90 3.20 -11.31 0.31
C GLY A 90 2.59 -9.93 0.56
N ARG A 91 2.79 -8.96 -0.36
CA ARG A 91 2.29 -7.59 -0.24
C ARG A 91 1.37 -7.22 -1.41
N VAL A 92 0.32 -6.46 -1.06
CA VAL A 92 -0.54 -5.84 -2.06
C VAL A 92 0.03 -4.48 -2.42
N GLU A 93 0.37 -4.33 -3.68
CA GLU A 93 0.79 -3.07 -4.27
C GLU A 93 -0.25 -2.59 -5.28
N LYS A 94 -0.29 -1.29 -5.49
CA LYS A 94 -1.10 -0.69 -6.53
C LYS A 94 -0.21 -0.42 -7.73
N ASP A 95 -0.54 -1.00 -8.87
CA ASP A 95 0.26 -0.90 -10.10
C ASP A 95 -0.26 0.22 -11.01
N SER A 96 -1.57 0.42 -11.06
CA SER A 96 -2.21 1.50 -11.80
C SER A 96 -3.64 1.76 -11.31
N CYS A 97 -4.28 2.77 -11.86
CA CYS A 97 -5.70 3.04 -11.69
C CYS A 97 -6.44 2.78 -12.99
N GLU A 98 -7.74 2.50 -12.88
CA GLU A 98 -8.65 2.55 -14.00
C GLU A 98 -9.84 3.45 -13.65
N ILE A 99 -10.05 4.48 -14.46
CA ILE A 99 -11.17 5.42 -14.29
C ILE A 99 -11.88 5.60 -15.62
N GLY A 100 -13.18 5.29 -15.66
CA GLY A 100 -13.97 5.37 -16.89
C GLY A 100 -13.46 4.49 -18.04
N GLY A 101 -12.83 3.34 -17.73
CA GLY A 101 -12.20 2.44 -18.70
C GLY A 101 -10.84 2.90 -19.21
N VAL A 102 -10.28 3.99 -18.66
CA VAL A 102 -8.94 4.49 -19.00
C VAL A 102 -7.95 4.07 -17.93
N LEU A 103 -6.87 3.42 -18.36
CA LEU A 103 -5.72 3.10 -17.52
C LEU A 103 -4.93 4.39 -17.21
N VAL A 104 -4.64 4.62 -15.93
CA VAL A 104 -3.84 5.75 -15.45
C VAL A 104 -2.69 5.23 -14.61
N TRP A 105 -1.46 5.55 -15.02
CA TRP A 105 -0.25 5.15 -14.31
C TRP A 105 -0.14 5.83 -12.94
N LEU A 106 0.57 5.20 -12.01
CA LEU A 106 0.84 5.81 -10.71
C LEU A 106 1.50 7.18 -10.86
N ASN A 107 1.10 8.11 -9.99
CA ASN A 107 1.53 9.51 -9.96
C ASN A 107 1.16 10.32 -11.21
N HIS A 108 0.32 9.80 -12.10
CA HIS A 108 -0.22 10.56 -13.22
C HIS A 108 -1.59 11.15 -12.87
N GLU A 109 -1.84 12.32 -13.45
CA GLU A 109 -3.08 13.06 -13.30
C GLU A 109 -3.90 13.03 -14.60
N VAL A 110 -5.22 13.00 -14.45
CA VAL A 110 -6.17 13.07 -15.57
C VAL A 110 -7.27 14.05 -15.21
N LYS A 111 -7.58 14.97 -16.14
CA LYS A 111 -8.74 15.86 -16.01
C LYS A 111 -10.02 15.08 -16.32
N LEU A 112 -10.98 15.16 -15.40
CA LEU A 112 -12.29 14.57 -15.53
C LEU A 112 -13.28 15.56 -16.16
N SER A 113 -14.33 15.03 -16.79
CA SER A 113 -15.36 15.83 -17.46
C SER A 113 -16.15 16.75 -16.52
N ASN A 114 -16.19 16.42 -15.22
CA ASN A 114 -16.83 17.22 -14.18
C ASN A 114 -15.95 18.38 -13.65
N GLY A 115 -14.79 18.62 -14.27
CA GLY A 115 -13.85 19.68 -13.88
C GLY A 115 -12.87 19.30 -12.77
N CYS A 116 -13.00 18.11 -12.16
CA CYS A 116 -12.03 17.63 -11.19
C CYS A 116 -10.76 17.10 -11.88
N THR A 117 -9.67 17.08 -11.13
CA THR A 117 -8.43 16.37 -11.48
C THR A 117 -8.35 15.10 -10.64
N PHE A 118 -8.19 13.97 -11.30
CA PHE A 118 -7.91 12.69 -10.66
C PHE A 118 -6.40 12.45 -10.65
N LEU A 119 -5.84 12.12 -9.49
CA LEU A 119 -4.47 11.68 -9.33
C LEU A 119 -4.45 10.21 -8.89
N CYS A 120 -3.80 9.38 -9.70
CA CYS A 120 -3.56 7.98 -9.36
C CYS A 120 -2.41 7.85 -8.36
N HIS A 121 -2.63 8.16 -7.09
CA HIS A 121 -1.57 8.09 -6.09
C HIS A 121 -1.35 6.63 -5.60
N PRO A 122 -0.11 6.21 -5.29
CA PRO A 122 0.22 4.81 -4.92
C PRO A 122 -0.56 4.28 -3.72
N GLN A 123 -0.87 5.13 -2.73
CA GLN A 123 -1.57 4.71 -1.52
C GLN A 123 -3.10 4.82 -1.61
N THR A 124 -3.62 5.84 -2.30
CA THR A 124 -5.06 6.14 -2.36
C THR A 124 -5.36 6.96 -3.59
N ASN A 125 -6.57 6.89 -4.12
CA ASN A 125 -7.00 7.78 -5.20
C ASN A 125 -7.27 9.18 -4.65
N ILE A 126 -6.79 10.21 -5.34
CA ILE A 126 -6.98 11.59 -4.94
C ILE A 126 -7.82 12.29 -6.01
N TYR A 127 -8.87 12.98 -5.57
CA TYR A 127 -9.71 13.81 -6.41
C TYR A 127 -9.57 15.26 -5.94
N ASN A 128 -9.07 16.13 -6.82
CA ASN A 128 -8.94 17.55 -6.56
C ASN A 128 -9.94 18.32 -7.43
N CYS A 129 -10.91 18.99 -6.82
CA CYS A 129 -11.99 19.67 -7.53
C CYS A 129 -12.05 21.14 -7.09
N ASP A 130 -12.05 22.07 -8.05
CA ASP A 130 -12.18 23.52 -7.74
C ASP A 130 -13.60 23.88 -7.29
N VAL A 131 -14.59 23.05 -7.64
CA VAL A 131 -15.98 23.16 -7.20
C VAL A 131 -16.25 22.07 -6.17
N PRO A 132 -16.90 22.37 -5.02
CA PRO A 132 -17.30 21.36 -4.07
C PRO A 132 -18.13 20.28 -4.77
N LEU A 133 -17.70 19.01 -4.67
CA LEU A 133 -18.49 17.88 -5.13
C LEU A 133 -19.84 17.93 -4.40
N HIS A 134 -20.94 17.97 -5.16
CA HIS A 134 -22.30 18.24 -4.66
C HIS A 134 -22.81 17.27 -3.56
N GLU A 135 -22.06 16.21 -3.23
CA GLU A 135 -22.47 15.15 -2.30
C GLU A 135 -21.49 14.88 -1.14
N MET A 136 -20.50 15.73 -0.90
CA MET A 136 -19.65 15.56 0.29
C MET A 136 -20.36 16.10 1.55
N LYS A 137 -21.10 15.22 2.25
CA LYS A 137 -21.51 15.48 3.63
C LYS A 137 -20.26 15.44 4.52
N ILE A 138 -19.91 16.56 5.14
CA ILE A 138 -18.92 16.59 6.22
C ILE A 138 -19.49 15.75 7.36
N SER A 139 -18.99 14.54 7.56
CA SER A 139 -19.16 13.84 8.82
C SER A 139 -18.37 14.62 9.86
N ARG A 140 -19.06 15.45 10.67
CA ARG A 140 -18.46 15.96 11.89
C ARG A 140 -18.05 14.74 12.70
N ALA A 141 -16.75 14.57 12.96
CA ALA A 141 -16.31 13.69 14.01
C ALA A 141 -17.07 14.14 15.27
N THR A 142 -17.92 13.28 15.81
CA THR A 142 -18.48 13.47 17.13
C THR A 142 -17.29 13.54 18.07
N GLU A 143 -16.92 14.76 18.46
CA GLU A 143 -16.24 15.02 19.71
C GLU A 143 -17.13 14.45 20.81
N ALA A 144 -16.94 13.18 21.15
CA ALA A 144 -17.29 12.66 22.46
C ALA A 144 -16.27 13.26 23.44
N ALA A 145 -16.43 14.55 23.72
CA ALA A 145 -15.76 15.25 24.79
C ALA A 145 -16.80 15.51 25.88
N ASN A 146 -16.68 14.73 26.95
CA ASN A 146 -17.11 15.01 28.33
C ASN A 146 -18.61 15.26 28.59
N GLN A 147 -19.23 14.27 29.23
CA GLN A 147 -20.00 14.46 30.47
C GLN A 147 -19.88 13.21 31.34
#